data_AF-A0A945U471-F1
#
_entry.id   AF-A0A945U471-F1
#
_cell.length_a   1.000
_cell.length_b   1.000
_cell.length_c   1.000
_cell.angle_alpha   90.00
_cell.angle_beta   90.00
_cell.angle_gamma   90.00
#
_symmetry.space_group_name_H-M   'P 1'
#
loop_
_entity.id
_entity.type
_entity.pdbx_description
1 polymer ?
#
loop_
_entity_poly.entity_id
_entity_poly.type
_entity_poly.pdbx_seq_one_letter_code
_entity_poly.pdbx_strand_id
1 'polypeptide(L)' 'MSCTVDSDGIQVSPAPTVEELAAIMAAYKALWPEPSASIAPEGSQRWRYAGRWWSKRRAYGGWS' A
#
# COMPACT_ATOMS: atom_id res chain seq x y z
N MET A 1 -0.03 16.53 6.09
CA MET A 1 -0.40 15.35 5.28
C MET A 1 -0.69 14.22 6.23
N SER A 2 -1.95 14.08 6.64
CA SER A 2 -2.37 13.06 7.60
C SER A 2 -2.56 11.75 6.84
N CYS A 3 -1.85 10.70 7.22
CA CYS A 3 -2.11 9.35 6.72
C CYS A 3 -3.08 8.67 7.69
N THR A 4 -4.12 8.02 7.18
CA THR A 4 -5.00 7.19 8.01
C THR A 4 -4.37 5.81 8.10
N VAL A 5 -4.15 5.35 9.32
CA VAL A 5 -3.63 4.00 9.60
C VAL A 5 -4.81 3.15 10.03
N ASP A 6 -5.02 2.04 9.34
CA ASP A 6 -6.01 1.05 9.76
C ASP A 6 -5.49 0.17 10.89
N SER A 7 -6.39 -0.49 11.64
CA SER A 7 -6.05 -1.41 12.73
C SER A 7 -5.12 -2.56 12.30
N ASP A 8 -5.14 -2.96 11.03
CA ASP A 8 -4.26 -3.99 10.46
C ASP A 8 -2.86 -3.44 10.05
N GLY A 9 -2.53 -2.20 10.43
CA GLY A 9 -1.24 -1.57 10.13
C GLY A 9 -1.08 -1.12 8.67
N ILE A 10 -2.16 -1.19 7.87
CA ILE A 10 -2.18 -0.77 6.47
C ILE A 10 -2.25 0.75 6.40
N GLN A 11 -1.31 1.36 5.67
CA GLN A 11 -1.26 2.80 5.45
C GLN A 11 -1.69 3.14 4.01
N VAL A 12 -2.77 3.91 3.87
CA VAL A 12 -3.26 4.39 2.57
C VAL A 12 -2.94 5.89 2.42
N SER A 13 -2.37 6.26 1.27
CA SER A 13 -2.00 7.65 0.97
C SER A 13 -2.26 7.97 -0.52
N PRO A 14 -2.88 9.12 -0.85
CA PRO A 14 -3.41 10.17 0.05
C PRO A 14 -4.57 9.67 0.92
N ALA A 15 -5.01 10.49 1.89
CA ALA A 15 -6.06 10.10 2.83
C ALA A 15 -7.37 9.76 2.07
N PRO A 16 -7.87 8.51 2.15
CA PRO A 16 -9.09 8.12 1.48
C PRO A 16 -10.32 8.66 2.20
N THR A 17 -11.44 8.73 1.49
CA THR A 17 -12.77 8.81 2.10
C THR A 17 -13.10 7.52 2.85
N VAL A 18 -14.15 7.54 3.68
CA VAL A 18 -14.61 6.36 4.43
C VAL A 18 -15.04 5.23 3.49
N GLU A 19 -15.73 5.57 2.39
CA GLU A 19 -16.20 4.60 1.39
C GLU A 19 -15.02 3.97 0.63
N GLU A 20 -14.04 4.78 0.21
CA GLU A 20 -12.83 4.29 -0.45
C GLU A 20 -12.01 3.38 0.47
N LEU A 21 -11.85 3.75 1.74
CA LEU A 21 -11.16 2.91 2.72
C LEU A 21 -11.88 1.57 2.89
N ALA A 22 -13.21 1.57 3.01
CA ALA A 22 -14.00 0.35 3.14
C ALA A 22 -13.85 -0.57 1.91
N ALA A 23 -13.90 0.00 0.69
CA ALA A 23 -13.74 -0.75 -0.55
C ALA A 23 -12.33 -1.36 -0.67
N ILE A 24 -11.29 -0.58 -0.35
CA ILE A 24 -9.89 -1.04 -0.37
C ILE A 24 -9.69 -2.19 0.62
N MET A 25 -10.21 -2.05 1.84
CA MET A 25 -10.08 -3.09 2.88
C MET A 25 -10.83 -4.37 2.53
N ALA A 26 -12.03 -4.25 1.95
CA ALA A 26 -12.79 -5.40 1.48
C ALA A 26 -12.02 -6.17 0.39
N ALA A 27 -11.47 -5.46 -0.59
CA ALA A 27 -10.66 -6.06 -1.66
C ALA A 27 -9.37 -6.69 -1.12
N TYR A 28 -8.67 -6.00 -0.22
CA TYR A 28 -7.46 -6.52 0.43
C TYR A 28 -7.74 -7.84 1.15
N LYS A 29 -8.78 -7.89 2.00
CA LYS A 29 -9.13 -9.09 2.76
C LYS A 29 -9.62 -10.25 1.89
N ALA A 30 -10.28 -9.94 0.77
CA ALA A 30 -10.71 -10.95 -0.19
C ALA A 30 -9.53 -11.57 -0.98
N LEU A 31 -8.52 -10.77 -1.32
CA LEU A 31 -7.41 -11.19 -2.17
C LEU A 31 -6.21 -11.73 -1.37
N TRP A 32 -6.00 -11.22 -0.16
CA TRP A 32 -4.93 -11.59 0.75
C TRP A 32 -5.55 -12.17 2.03
N PRO A 33 -5.93 -13.46 2.03
CA PRO A 33 -6.31 -14.13 3.27
C PRO A 33 -5.14 -14.11 4.27
N GLU A 34 -5.46 -14.10 5.56
CA GLU A 34 -4.48 -14.16 6.66
C GLU A 34 -3.37 -15.16 6.32
N PRO A 35 -2.09 -14.72 6.30
CA PRO A 35 -1.01 -15.64 5.99
C PRO A 35 -0.98 -16.71 7.07
N SER A 36 -1.38 -17.94 6.74
CA SER A 36 -1.10 -19.10 7.57
C SER A 36 0.40 -19.04 7.89
N ALA A 37 0.77 -19.19 9.16
CA ALA A 37 2.11 -18.91 9.71
C ALA A 37 3.32 -19.60 9.02
N SER A 38 3.10 -20.37 7.96
CA SER A 38 4.09 -21.18 7.28
C SER A 38 4.90 -20.51 6.16
N ILE A 39 4.60 -19.28 5.71
CA ILE A 39 5.44 -18.62 4.69
C ILE A 39 5.54 -17.12 4.96
N ALA A 40 6.39 -16.74 5.91
CA ALA A 40 6.99 -15.41 5.85
C ALA A 40 8.03 -15.44 4.71
N PRO A 41 7.84 -14.73 3.58
CA PRO A 41 8.89 -14.65 2.58
C PRO A 41 10.13 -14.01 3.22
N GLU A 42 11.23 -14.77 3.21
CA GLU A 42 12.56 -14.37 3.63
C GLU A 42 12.97 -13.10 2.88
N GLY A 43 12.78 -11.95 3.52
CA GLY A 43 13.17 -10.64 2.99
C GLY A 43 12.35 -10.24 1.76
N SER A 44 11.74 -9.07 1.81
CA SER A 44 11.23 -8.46 0.58
C SER A 44 12.41 -8.27 -0.39
N GLN A 45 12.57 -9.19 -1.34
CA GLN A 45 13.38 -8.92 -2.52
C GLN A 45 12.77 -7.64 -3.09
N ARG A 46 13.48 -6.52 -2.98
CA ARG A 46 12.93 -5.24 -3.41
C ARG A 46 12.86 -5.30 -4.93
N TRP A 47 11.65 -5.48 -5.48
CA TRP A 47 11.47 -5.61 -6.93
C TRP A 47 11.91 -4.32 -7.63
N ARG A 48 12.64 -4.47 -8.73
CA ARG A 48 13.10 -3.40 -9.61
C ARG A 48 12.37 -3.51 -10.93
N TYR A 49 11.86 -2.42 -11.46
CA TYR A 49 11.32 -2.40 -12.83
C TYR A 49 12.46 -2.15 -13.81
N ALA A 50 12.74 -3.09 -14.72
CA ALA A 50 13.85 -3.02 -15.67
C ALA A 50 15.21 -2.68 -15.00
N GLY A 51 15.49 -3.27 -13.83
CA GLY A 51 16.71 -3.01 -13.06
C GLY A 51 16.76 -1.64 -12.37
N ARG A 52 15.74 -0.79 -12.53
CA ARG A 52 15.62 0.50 -11.87
C ARG A 52 14.75 0.40 -10.62
N TRP A 53 15.16 1.09 -9.57
CA TRP A 53 14.33 1.30 -8.40
C TRP A 53 13.14 2.17 -8.75
N TRP A 54 12.00 1.93 -8.11
CA TRP A 54 10.93 2.92 -8.07
C TRP A 54 11.47 4.15 -7.36
N SER A 55 11.78 5.21 -8.12
CA SER A 55 12.11 6.50 -7.55
C SER A 55 10.81 7.20 -7.18
N LYS A 56 10.69 7.65 -5.94
CA LYS A 56 9.63 8.57 -5.55
C LYS A 56 9.80 9.81 -6.43
N ARG A 57 8.92 10.01 -7.42
CA ARG A 57 8.86 11.30 -8.10
C ARG A 57 8.69 12.36 -7.01
N ARG A 58 9.53 13.40 -7.01
CA ARG A 58 9.22 14.61 -6.26
C ARG A 58 7.82 15.02 -6.70
N ALA A 59 6.96 15.29 -5.73
CA ALA A 59 5.56 15.61 -5.94
C ALA A 59 5.40 16.44 -7.22
N TYR A 60 4.52 16.02 -8.12
CA TYR A 60 4.15 16.82 -9.28
C TYR A 60 3.52 18.12 -8.74
N GLY A 61 4.35 19.12 -8.50
CA GLY A 61 3.93 20.48 -8.24
C GLY A 61 3.63 21.13 -9.59
N GLY A 62 2.44 21.73 -9.69
CA GLY A 62 2.07 22.54 -10.85
C GLY A 62 0.86 21.98 -11.59
N TRP A 63 -0.31 22.09 -10.99
CA TRP A 63 -1.51 22.44 -11.75
C TRP A 63 -2.02 23.74 -11.12
N SER A 64 -1.86 24.82 -11.89
CA SER A 64 -2.53 26.11 -11.67
C SER A 64 -4.03 25.96 -11.90
#